data_AF-A0A844WUS1-F1
#
_entry.id   AF-A0A844WUS1-F1
#
_cell.length_a   1.000
_cell.length_b   1.000
_cell.length_c   1.000
_cell.angle_alpha   90.00
_cell.angle_beta   90.00
_cell.angle_gamma   90.00
#
_symmetry.space_group_name_H-M   'P 1'
#
loop_
_entity.id
_entity.type
_entity.pdbx_description
1 polymer ?
#
loop_
_entity_poly.entity_id
_entity_poly.type
_entity_poly.pdbx_seq_one_letter_code
_entity_poly.pdbx_strand_id
1 'polypeptide(L)' 'PFKKMVKSITFDNGMEFNYHHAIEHYLNTTVYFAEPYKSRQRGTNENTNGLIRQFIPKSAAISFVDD' A
#
# COMPACT_ATOMS: atom_id res chain seq x y z
N PRO A 1 13.17 9.27 -8.53
CA PRO A 1 14.08 8.68 -7.50
C PRO A 1 13.77 7.20 -7.20
N PHE A 2 12.50 6.82 -7.03
CA PHE A 2 12.11 5.46 -6.58
C PHE A 2 12.19 4.36 -7.64
N LYS A 3 12.21 4.72 -8.93
CA LYS A 3 12.20 3.81 -10.09
C LYS A 3 13.22 2.66 -10.01
N LYS A 4 14.44 2.91 -9.50
CA LYS A 4 15.48 1.88 -9.40
C LYS A 4 15.30 0.93 -8.20
N MET A 5 14.59 1.39 -7.17
CA MET A 5 14.43 0.71 -5.88
C MET A 5 13.19 -0.19 -5.84
N VAL A 6 12.11 0.24 -6.50
CA VAL A 6 10.82 -0.48 -6.50
C VAL A 6 10.85 -1.60 -7.55
N LYS A 7 10.89 -2.85 -7.10
CA LYS A 7 10.93 -4.04 -7.98
C LYS A 7 9.55 -4.53 -8.39
N SER A 8 8.59 -4.44 -7.47
CA SER A 8 7.17 -4.68 -7.72
C SER A 8 6.33 -3.97 -6.66
N ILE A 9 5.03 -3.91 -6.89
CA ILE A 9 4.04 -3.36 -5.95
C ILE A 9 2.87 -4.33 -5.89
N THR A 10 2.30 -4.55 -4.70
CA THR A 10 1.09 -5.37 -4.55
C THR A 10 -0.01 -4.55 -3.88
N PHE A 11 -1.14 -4.37 -4.57
CA PHE A 11 -2.32 -3.66 -4.07
C PHE A 11 -3.40 -4.63 -3.56
N ASP A 12 -4.38 -4.11 -2.81
CA ASP A 12 -5.68 -4.77 -2.73
C ASP A 12 -6.59 -4.31 -3.87
N ASN A 13 -7.79 -4.87 -3.92
CA ASN A 13 -8.80 -4.56 -4.93
C ASN A 13 -9.59 -3.28 -4.59
N GLY A 14 -8.98 -2.33 -3.87
CA GLY A 14 -9.55 -1.01 -3.63
C GLY A 14 -9.70 -0.22 -4.93
N MET A 15 -10.81 0.51 -5.08
CA MET A 15 -11.05 1.33 -6.28
C MET A 15 -10.05 2.48 -6.43
N GLU A 16 -9.37 2.88 -5.35
CA GLU A 16 -8.30 3.87 -5.40
C GLU A 16 -7.15 3.45 -6.33
N PHE A 17 -7.00 2.15 -6.61
CA PHE A 17 -5.93 1.59 -7.45
C PHE A 17 -6.33 1.37 -8.92
N ASN A 18 -7.49 1.87 -9.37
CA ASN A 18 -7.93 1.72 -10.76
C ASN A 18 -6.93 2.29 -11.79
N TYR A 19 -6.12 3.29 -11.41
CA TYR A 19 -5.09 3.90 -12.27
C TYR A 19 -3.69 3.27 -12.11
N HIS A 20 -3.58 2.05 -11.58
CA HIS A 20 -2.31 1.34 -11.35
C HIS A 20 -1.40 1.25 -12.59
N HIS A 21 -1.94 1.19 -13.80
CA HIS A 21 -1.13 1.18 -15.04
C HIS A 21 -0.25 2.42 -15.19
N ALA A 22 -0.69 3.59 -14.71
CA ALA A 22 0.14 4.78 -14.69
C ALA A 22 1.34 4.60 -13.75
N ILE A 23 1.13 3.97 -12.60
CA ILE A 23 2.18 3.67 -11.61
C ILE A 23 3.20 2.70 -12.21
N GLU A 24 2.74 1.61 -12.85
CA GLU A 24 3.60 0.66 -13.55
C GLU A 24 4.48 1.36 -14.60
N HIS A 25 3.89 2.24 -15.41
CA HIS A 25 4.60 2.96 -16.46
C HIS A 25 5.66 3.91 -15.88
N TYR A 26 5.30 4.76 -14.92
CA TYR A 26 6.23 5.74 -14.33
C TYR A 26 7.37 5.06 -13.56
N LEU A 27 7.08 3.99 -12.83
CA LEU A 27 8.07 3.26 -12.03
C LEU A 27 8.76 2.13 -12.79
N ASN A 28 8.34 1.82 -14.02
CA ASN A 28 8.83 0.67 -14.79
C ASN A 28 8.93 -0.60 -13.93
N THR A 29 7.82 -0.91 -13.26
CA THR A 29 7.70 -1.95 -12.25
C THR A 29 6.43 -2.74 -12.49
N THR A 30 6.34 -3.94 -11.91
CA THR A 30 5.15 -4.80 -12.04
C THR A 30 4.22 -4.57 -10.85
N VAL A 31 2.94 -4.38 -11.14
CA VAL A 31 1.87 -4.34 -10.14
C VAL A 31 1.16 -5.70 -10.07
N TYR A 32 0.91 -6.15 -8.86
CA TYR A 32 0.10 -7.32 -8.53
C TYR A 32 -1.11 -6.89 -7.69
N PHE A 33 -2.16 -7.71 -7.72
CA PHE A 33 -3.33 -7.56 -6.86
C PHE A 33 -3.51 -8.79 -5.99
N ALA A 34 -3.87 -8.58 -4.73
CA ALA A 34 -4.28 -9.69 -3.87
C ALA A 34 -5.57 -10.32 -4.40
N GLU A 35 -5.65 -11.65 -4.34
CA GLU A 35 -6.86 -12.36 -4.71
C GLU A 35 -8.04 -11.94 -3.82
N PRO A 36 -9.27 -11.91 -4.36
CA PRO A 36 -10.46 -11.58 -3.58
C PRO A 36 -10.53 -12.41 -2.29
N TYR A 37 -10.79 -11.73 -1.18
CA TYR A 37 -10.91 -12.32 0.17
C TYR A 37 -9.65 -13.02 0.71
N LYS A 38 -8.48 -12.87 0.07
CA LYS A 38 -7.20 -13.43 0.55
C LYS A 38 -6.28 -12.38 1.15
N SER A 39 -6.75 -11.73 2.21
CA SER A 39 -6.01 -10.64 2.87
C SER A 39 -4.60 -11.04 3.33
N ARG A 40 -4.40 -12.32 3.68
CA ARG A 40 -3.11 -12.93 4.04
C ARG A 40 -2.01 -12.80 2.98
N GLN A 41 -2.35 -12.63 1.70
CA GLN A 41 -1.36 -12.35 0.65
C GLN A 41 -0.66 -11.00 0.82
N ARG A 42 -1.14 -10.18 1.77
CA ARG A 42 -0.56 -8.91 2.18
C ARG A 42 -0.36 -8.86 3.69
N GLY A 43 0.06 -9.97 4.31
CA GLY A 43 0.27 -10.04 5.76
C GLY A 43 1.17 -8.93 6.31
N THR A 44 2.18 -8.50 5.54
CA THR A 44 3.02 -7.35 5.88
C THR A 44 2.22 -6.05 5.98
N ASN A 45 1.30 -5.78 5.05
CA ASN A 45 0.47 -4.57 5.08
C ASN A 45 -0.44 -4.55 6.31
N GLU A 46 -1.03 -5.69 6.66
CA GLU A 46 -1.87 -5.80 7.86
C GLU A 46 -1.06 -5.54 9.13
N ASN A 47 0.13 -6.13 9.23
CA ASN A 47 1.05 -5.91 10.36
C ASN A 47 1.48 -4.44 10.45
N THR A 48 1.93 -3.83 9.36
CA THR A 48 2.34 -2.43 9.32
C THR A 48 1.19 -1.48 9.68
N ASN A 49 -0.01 -1.73 9.16
CA ASN A 49 -1.20 -0.96 9.55
C ASN A 49 -1.49 -1.09 11.05
N GLY A 50 -1.33 -2.29 11.63
CA GLY A 50 -1.45 -2.51 13.06
C GLY A 50 -0.44 -1.68 13.87
N LEU A 51 0.83 -1.66 13.45
CA LEU A 51 1.89 -0.85 14.08
C LEU A 51 1.56 0.64 14.04
N ILE A 52 1.13 1.17 12.88
CA ILE A 52 0.73 2.58 12.76
C ILE A 52 -0.42 2.91 13.71
N ARG A 53 -1.40 2.01 13.85
CA ARG A 53 -2.58 2.20 14.71
C ARG A 53 -2.29 2.14 16.21
N GLN A 54 -1.11 1.68 16.63
CA GLN A 54 -0.67 1.80 18.03
C GLN A 54 -0.40 3.25 18.42
N PHE A 55 0.01 4.08 17.45
CA PHE A 55 0.35 5.49 17.67
C PHE A 55 -0.74 6.43 17.16
N ILE A 56 -1.43 6.07 16.08
CA ILE A 56 -2.43 6.92 15.41
C ILE A 56 -3.83 6.29 15.51
N PRO A 57 -4.74 6.85 16.32
CA PRO A 57 -6.10 6.34 16.47
C PRO A 57 -6.85 6.24 15.13
N LYS A 58 -7.83 5.33 15.03
CA LYS A 58 -8.49 4.97 13.76
C LYS A 58 -9.02 6.18 12.97
N SER A 59 -9.58 7.16 13.68
CA SER A 59 -10.25 8.34 13.14
C SER A 59 -9.41 9.62 13.25
N ALA A 60 -8.18 9.53 13.73
CA ALA A 60 -7.26 10.66 13.75
C ALA A 60 -6.62 10.80 12.36
N ALA A 61 -6.48 12.04 11.87
CA ALA A 61 -5.68 12.28 10.69
C ALA A 61 -4.20 12.03 11.01
N ILE A 62 -3.50 11.37 10.09
CA ILE A 62 -2.06 11.08 10.25
C ILE A 62 -1.24 12.37 10.41
N SER A 63 -1.71 13.48 9.82
CA SER A 63 -1.07 14.80 9.88
C SER A 63 -1.02 15.43 11.28
N PHE A 64 -1.73 14.89 12.27
CA PHE A 64 -1.71 15.41 13.64
C PHE A 64 -0.62 14.78 14.52
N VAL A 65 0.25 13.95 13.93
CA VAL A 65 1.38 13.33 14.63
C VAL A 65 2.65 14.03 14.16
N ASP A 66 3.29 14.74 15.10
CA ASP A 66 4.60 15.36 14.89
C ASP A 66 5.73 14.32 15.04
N ASP A 67 6.89 14.59 14.42
CA ASP A 67 8.08 13.73 14.42
C ASP A 67 8.75 13.59 15.82
#